data_AF-A0A4V2ANV7-F1
#
_entry.id   AF-A0A4V2ANV7-F1
#
_cell.length_a   1.000
_cell.length_b   1.000
_cell.length_c   1.000
_cell.angle_alpha   90.00
_cell.angle_beta   90.00
_cell.angle_gamma   90.00
#
_symmetry.space_group_name_H-M   'P 1'
#
loop_
_entity.id
_entity.type
_entity.pdbx_description
1 polymer ?
#
loop_
_entity_poly.entity_id
_entity_poly.type
_entity_poly.pdbx_seq_one_letter_code
_entity_poly.pdbx_strand_id
1 'polypeptide(L)'
;MQDTNIFVNNKDSSKRQVGWTEFNQLKKDILWIFDENGAELHHAFVPADSFILPYWEYVTINGDQFFQDDEKCFYREGTLVVVLCMIAEYVDIQGGSQAVFGDNKIKDILTCINQFEPANEKQNLLKGIVLLGLSIAANITAEDIAKNEDFKHPDLDRFYMELQWVSKAIIQPYYKAKLNSNYA
;
A
#
# COMPACT_ATOMS: atom_id res chain seq x y z
N MET A 1 -27.11 -1.99 -6.47
CA MET A 1 -25.75 -1.43 -6.59
C MET A 1 -25.27 -1.74 -7.99
N GLN A 2 -24.48 -0.87 -8.62
CA GLN A 2 -23.87 -1.23 -9.90
C GLN A 2 -22.75 -2.22 -9.62
N ASP A 3 -22.91 -3.42 -10.17
CA ASP A 3 -21.91 -4.47 -10.12
C ASP A 3 -20.79 -4.12 -11.09
N THR A 4 -19.53 -4.18 -10.64
CA THR A 4 -18.36 -3.95 -11.49
C THR A 4 -17.85 -5.28 -12.05
N ASN A 5 -17.20 -5.28 -13.21
CA ASN A 5 -16.48 -6.46 -13.70
C ASN A 5 -15.06 -6.59 -13.09
N ILE A 6 -14.78 -5.85 -12.01
CA ILE A 6 -13.49 -5.83 -11.32
C ILE A 6 -13.51 -6.83 -10.18
N PHE A 7 -12.41 -7.55 -10.02
CA PHE A 7 -12.26 -8.58 -9.01
C PHE A 7 -10.84 -8.60 -8.42
N VAL A 8 -10.72 -9.16 -7.22
CA VAL A 8 -9.45 -9.55 -6.60
C VAL A 8 -9.39 -11.07 -6.50
N ASN A 9 -8.18 -11.62 -6.53
CA ASN A 9 -7.97 -13.05 -6.34
C ASN A 9 -7.74 -13.34 -4.85
N ASN A 10 -8.53 -14.25 -4.30
CA ASN A 10 -8.34 -14.77 -2.96
C ASN A 10 -7.19 -15.79 -2.92
N LYS A 11 -6.75 -16.15 -1.72
CA LYS A 11 -5.67 -17.14 -1.50
C LYS A 11 -5.96 -18.52 -2.11
N ASP A 12 -7.23 -18.90 -2.20
CA ASP A 12 -7.71 -20.15 -2.79
C ASP A 12 -7.93 -20.05 -4.31
N SER A 13 -7.44 -18.97 -4.95
CA SER A 13 -7.67 -18.65 -6.36
C SER A 13 -9.13 -18.38 -6.73
N SER A 14 -10.05 -18.32 -5.76
CA SER A 14 -11.39 -17.81 -6.01
C SER A 14 -11.34 -16.30 -6.29
N LYS A 15 -12.35 -15.79 -6.98
CA LYS A 15 -12.46 -14.37 -7.32
C LYS A 15 -13.50 -13.72 -6.44
N ARG A 16 -13.14 -12.62 -5.80
CA ARG A 16 -14.08 -11.74 -5.10
C ARG A 16 -14.34 -10.53 -5.97
N GLN A 17 -15.60 -10.30 -6.32
CA GLN A 17 -15.99 -9.10 -7.04
C GLN A 17 -15.83 -7.87 -6.13
N VAL A 18 -15.31 -6.79 -6.70
CA VAL A 18 -15.14 -5.51 -5.99
C VAL A 18 -16.36 -4.65 -6.26
N GLY A 19 -17.03 -4.20 -5.20
CA GLY A 19 -18.19 -3.34 -5.34
C GLY A 19 -17.81 -1.95 -5.87
N TRP A 20 -18.72 -1.25 -6.55
CA TRP A 20 -18.45 0.10 -7.07
C TRP A 20 -18.04 1.10 -5.98
N THR A 21 -18.65 1.01 -4.79
CA THR A 21 -18.33 1.90 -3.66
C THR A 21 -16.94 1.61 -3.11
N GLU A 22 -16.61 0.33 -2.93
CA GLU A 22 -15.30 -0.15 -2.49
C GLU A 22 -14.20 0.26 -3.47
N PHE A 23 -14.42 0.07 -4.78
CA PHE A 23 -13.48 0.45 -5.82
C PHE A 23 -13.20 1.96 -5.85
N ASN A 24 -14.23 2.79 -5.70
CA ASN A 24 -14.05 4.24 -5.64
C ASN A 24 -13.39 4.70 -4.34
N GLN A 25 -13.66 4.04 -3.21
CA GLN A 25 -12.98 4.33 -1.96
C GLN A 25 -11.48 4.02 -2.09
N LEU A 26 -11.14 2.84 -2.63
CA LEU A 26 -9.75 2.47 -2.91
C LEU A 26 -9.03 3.53 -3.75
N LYS A 27 -9.68 4.03 -4.82
CA LYS A 27 -9.11 5.10 -5.65
C LYS A 27 -8.85 6.38 -4.84
N LYS A 28 -9.80 6.79 -3.99
CA LYS A 28 -9.67 7.98 -3.15
C LYS A 28 -8.51 7.84 -2.17
N ASP A 29 -8.41 6.69 -1.51
CA ASP A 29 -7.36 6.42 -0.53
C ASP A 29 -5.97 6.48 -1.17
N ILE A 30 -5.80 5.88 -2.35
CA ILE A 30 -4.54 5.96 -3.11
C ILE A 30 -4.19 7.41 -3.43
N LEU A 31 -5.16 8.17 -3.95
CA LEU A 31 -4.93 9.57 -4.33
C LEU A 31 -4.64 10.46 -3.13
N TRP A 32 -5.31 10.21 -2.00
CA TRP A 32 -5.06 10.92 -0.76
C TRP A 32 -3.64 10.64 -0.25
N ILE A 33 -3.19 9.38 -0.26
CA ILE A 33 -1.81 9.05 0.10
C ILE A 33 -0.81 9.76 -0.81
N PHE A 34 -1.09 9.81 -2.12
CA PHE A 34 -0.22 10.49 -3.07
C PHE A 34 -0.12 11.99 -2.80
N ASP A 35 -1.20 12.60 -2.30
CA ASP A 35 -1.28 14.04 -2.05
C ASP A 35 -0.63 14.41 -0.71
N GLU A 36 -1.06 13.76 0.37
CA GLU A 36 -0.63 14.10 1.73
C GLU A 36 0.78 13.57 2.05
N ASN A 37 1.15 12.42 1.49
CA ASN A 37 2.40 11.72 1.84
C ASN A 37 3.40 11.67 0.67
N GLY A 38 3.03 12.22 -0.49
CA GLY A 38 3.80 12.09 -1.73
C GLY A 38 5.21 12.68 -1.66
N ALA A 39 5.43 13.69 -0.82
CA ALA A 39 6.74 14.30 -0.61
C ALA A 39 7.62 13.47 0.33
N GLU A 40 7.04 12.94 1.42
CA GLU A 40 7.78 12.36 2.54
C GLU A 40 7.08 11.13 3.13
N LEU A 41 7.21 9.99 2.46
CA LEU A 41 6.61 8.72 2.88
C LEU A 41 7.12 8.17 4.23
N HIS A 42 8.23 8.69 4.75
CA HIS A 42 8.80 8.25 6.03
C HIS A 42 8.06 8.81 7.25
N HIS A 43 7.35 9.92 7.08
CA HIS A 43 6.44 10.50 8.06
C HIS A 43 4.99 10.38 7.59
N ALA A 44 4.67 9.23 6.98
CA ALA A 44 3.34 9.04 6.45
C ALA A 44 2.31 9.12 7.57
N PHE A 45 1.23 9.88 7.34
CA PHE A 45 0.08 9.92 8.22
C PHE A 45 -1.04 9.06 7.64
N VAL A 46 -1.42 7.99 8.34
CA VAL A 46 -2.48 7.07 7.90
C VAL A 46 -3.50 6.85 9.02
N PRO A 47 -4.57 7.67 9.08
CA PRO A 47 -5.57 7.57 10.14
C PRO A 47 -6.38 6.27 10.02
N ALA A 48 -6.28 5.42 11.05
CA ALA A 48 -6.84 4.06 11.06
C ALA A 48 -8.38 4.01 10.89
N ASP A 49 -9.09 5.08 11.25
CA ASP A 49 -10.55 5.20 11.08
C ASP A 49 -10.97 5.53 9.65
N SER A 50 -10.05 6.04 8.84
CA SER A 50 -10.28 6.42 7.44
C SER A 50 -9.76 5.35 6.47
N PHE A 51 -8.66 4.68 6.82
CA PHE A 51 -8.00 3.66 6.01
C PHE A 51 -8.42 2.24 6.39
N ILE A 52 -9.69 1.90 6.12
CA ILE A 52 -10.33 0.68 6.64
C ILE A 52 -10.33 -0.53 5.68
N LEU A 53 -9.92 -0.33 4.42
CA LEU A 53 -9.93 -1.42 3.44
C LEU A 53 -8.75 -2.38 3.67
N PRO A 54 -8.90 -3.68 3.33
CA PRO A 54 -7.78 -4.62 3.38
C PRO A 54 -6.87 -4.42 2.16
N TYR A 55 -6.13 -3.31 2.13
CA TYR A 55 -5.38 -2.86 0.94
C TYR A 55 -4.54 -3.97 0.32
N TRP A 56 -3.85 -4.79 1.11
CA TRP A 56 -3.05 -5.90 0.60
C TRP A 56 -3.80 -6.89 -0.32
N GLU A 57 -5.13 -7.00 -0.27
CA GLU A 57 -5.89 -7.87 -1.18
C GLU A 57 -5.93 -7.32 -2.62
N TYR A 58 -5.93 -5.99 -2.77
CA TYR A 58 -6.10 -5.31 -4.05
C TYR A 58 -4.81 -5.28 -4.89
N VAL A 59 -3.70 -5.80 -4.38
CA VAL A 59 -2.49 -6.05 -5.20
C VAL A 59 -2.77 -7.03 -6.33
N THR A 60 -3.80 -7.87 -6.19
CA THR A 60 -4.26 -8.82 -7.22
C THR A 60 -5.38 -8.28 -8.11
N ILE A 61 -5.75 -7.00 -7.97
CA ILE A 61 -6.90 -6.43 -8.66
C ILE A 61 -6.78 -6.62 -10.17
N ASN A 62 -7.89 -7.04 -10.77
CA ASN A 62 -8.00 -7.32 -12.19
C ASN A 62 -9.46 -7.14 -12.64
N GLY A 63 -9.72 -7.26 -13.92
CA GLY A 63 -11.04 -7.03 -14.49
C GLY A 63 -11.15 -7.57 -15.90
N ASP A 64 -12.24 -7.21 -16.56
CA ASP A 64 -12.44 -7.53 -17.97
C ASP A 64 -11.57 -6.66 -18.90
N GLN A 65 -11.81 -6.78 -20.20
CA GLN A 65 -11.10 -6.04 -21.25
C GLN A 65 -11.28 -4.51 -21.19
N PHE A 66 -12.27 -4.00 -20.45
CA PHE A 66 -12.49 -2.56 -20.32
C PHE A 66 -11.62 -1.96 -19.21
N PHE A 67 -11.17 -2.78 -18.26
CA PHE A 67 -10.18 -2.37 -17.27
C PHE A 67 -8.79 -2.42 -17.89
N GLN A 68 -8.29 -1.26 -18.30
CA GLN A 68 -7.04 -1.14 -19.05
C GLN A 68 -5.82 -1.46 -18.16
N ASP A 69 -4.71 -1.84 -18.79
CA ASP A 69 -3.51 -2.28 -18.05
C ASP A 69 -2.82 -1.16 -17.27
N ASP A 70 -2.90 0.08 -17.76
CA ASP A 70 -2.44 1.27 -17.05
C ASP A 70 -3.29 1.54 -15.79
N GLU A 71 -4.62 1.38 -15.89
CA GLU A 71 -5.51 1.45 -14.73
C GLU A 71 -5.20 0.34 -13.72
N LYS A 72 -5.04 -0.91 -14.17
CA LYS A 72 -4.60 -2.02 -13.30
C LYS A 72 -3.29 -1.70 -12.59
N CYS A 73 -2.30 -1.16 -13.32
CA CYS A 73 -1.02 -0.78 -12.73
C CYS A 73 -1.20 0.32 -11.68
N PHE A 74 -2.01 1.35 -11.94
CA PHE A 74 -2.31 2.40 -10.98
C PHE A 74 -2.85 1.82 -9.66
N TYR A 75 -3.84 0.92 -9.71
CA TYR A 75 -4.40 0.34 -8.49
C TYR A 75 -3.42 -0.59 -7.77
N ARG A 76 -2.70 -1.45 -8.49
CA ARG A 76 -1.74 -2.38 -7.87
C ARG A 76 -0.58 -1.63 -7.21
N GLU A 77 0.01 -0.68 -7.92
CA GLU A 77 1.12 0.14 -7.41
C GLU A 77 0.63 1.05 -6.29
N GLY A 78 -0.47 1.77 -6.50
CA GLY A 78 -1.04 2.66 -5.49
C GLY A 78 -1.38 1.94 -4.19
N THR A 79 -1.98 0.76 -4.28
CA THR A 79 -2.29 -0.07 -3.10
C THR A 79 -1.03 -0.50 -2.34
N LEU A 80 0.03 -0.89 -3.04
CA LEU A 80 1.31 -1.20 -2.39
C LEU A 80 1.91 0.04 -1.69
N VAL A 81 1.74 1.22 -2.27
CA VAL A 81 2.15 2.49 -1.62
C VAL A 81 1.32 2.77 -0.36
N VAL A 82 0.00 2.56 -0.40
CA VAL A 82 -0.86 2.69 0.80
C VAL A 82 -0.34 1.75 1.90
N VAL A 83 -0.07 0.48 1.58
CA VAL A 83 0.50 -0.48 2.53
C VAL A 83 1.86 -0.02 3.07
N LEU A 84 2.72 0.57 2.25
CA LEU A 84 4.00 1.15 2.73
C LEU A 84 3.79 2.27 3.74
N CYS A 85 2.83 3.17 3.49
CA CYS A 85 2.49 4.23 4.43
C CYS A 85 1.96 3.66 5.75
N MET A 86 1.10 2.63 5.69
CA MET A 86 0.63 1.93 6.88
C MET A 86 1.79 1.28 7.65
N ILE A 87 2.78 0.74 6.96
CA ILE A 87 3.98 0.18 7.61
C ILE A 87 4.79 1.29 8.29
N ALA A 88 5.03 2.41 7.60
CA ALA A 88 5.78 3.54 8.17
C ALA A 88 5.09 4.07 9.44
N GLU A 89 3.77 4.29 9.37
CA GLU A 89 2.92 4.66 10.50
C GLU A 89 2.99 3.63 11.64
N TYR A 90 2.99 2.33 11.33
CA TYR A 90 3.06 1.27 12.35
C TYR A 90 4.43 1.14 13.00
N VAL A 91 5.51 1.39 12.26
CA VAL A 91 6.89 1.27 12.73
C VAL A 91 7.32 2.49 13.56
N ASP A 92 6.74 3.67 13.28
CA ASP A 92 6.87 4.85 14.12
C ASP A 92 6.04 4.68 15.42
N ILE A 93 6.64 4.07 16.44
CA ILE A 93 5.97 3.82 17.73
C ILE A 93 5.57 5.12 18.43
N GLN A 94 6.35 6.19 18.30
CA GLN A 94 6.12 7.43 19.06
C GLN A 94 5.11 8.36 18.38
N GLY A 95 5.21 8.48 17.05
CA GLY A 95 4.41 9.42 16.27
C GLY A 95 3.20 8.78 15.58
N GLY A 96 3.26 7.47 15.33
CA GLY A 96 2.28 6.77 14.51
C GLY A 96 1.25 5.96 15.30
N SER A 97 0.62 5.01 14.61
CA SER A 97 -0.51 4.23 15.11
C SER A 97 -0.37 2.74 14.81
N GLN A 98 -0.22 1.94 15.86
CA GLN A 98 -0.22 0.47 15.73
C GLN A 98 -1.60 -0.11 15.44
N ALA A 99 -2.66 0.72 15.45
CA ALA A 99 -4.00 0.32 15.04
C ALA A 99 -4.23 0.42 13.52
N VAL A 100 -3.27 0.93 12.75
CA VAL A 100 -3.43 1.19 11.31
C VAL A 100 -3.78 -0.06 10.49
N PHE A 101 -3.39 -1.26 10.94
CA PHE A 101 -3.79 -2.53 10.30
C PHE A 101 -5.10 -3.12 10.83
N GLY A 102 -5.76 -2.46 11.78
CA GLY A 102 -6.94 -2.96 12.48
C GLY A 102 -6.66 -4.29 13.20
N ASP A 103 -7.59 -5.24 13.10
CA ASP A 103 -7.46 -6.58 13.70
C ASP A 103 -6.57 -7.54 12.88
N ASN A 104 -6.00 -7.06 11.76
CA ASN A 104 -5.25 -7.92 10.86
C ASN A 104 -3.85 -8.22 11.40
N LYS A 105 -3.44 -9.49 11.29
CA LYS A 105 -2.10 -9.89 11.68
C LYS A 105 -1.14 -9.55 10.56
N ILE A 106 -0.07 -8.81 10.86
CA ILE A 106 1.02 -8.49 9.92
C ILE A 106 1.52 -9.73 9.16
N LYS A 107 1.57 -10.89 9.81
CA LYS A 107 1.95 -12.17 9.17
C LYS A 107 1.02 -12.61 8.04
N ASP A 108 -0.28 -12.36 8.17
CA ASP A 108 -1.27 -12.71 7.14
C ASP A 108 -1.16 -11.79 5.92
N ILE A 109 -0.87 -10.52 6.17
CA ILE A 109 -0.57 -9.50 5.16
C ILE A 109 0.71 -9.86 4.42
N LEU A 110 1.78 -10.18 5.14
CA LEU A 110 3.06 -10.63 4.59
C LEU A 110 2.90 -11.88 3.71
N THR A 111 2.04 -12.81 4.10
CA THR A 111 1.72 -13.98 3.27
C THR A 111 1.03 -13.58 1.97
N CYS A 112 0.05 -12.66 2.04
CA CYS A 112 -0.66 -12.15 0.88
C CYS A 112 0.28 -11.44 -0.11
N ILE A 113 1.11 -10.52 0.38
CA ILE A 113 2.07 -9.80 -0.45
C ILE A 113 3.11 -10.74 -1.06
N ASN A 114 3.55 -11.78 -0.34
CA ASN A 114 4.47 -12.77 -0.92
C ASN A 114 3.89 -13.50 -2.14
N GLN A 115 2.58 -13.76 -2.14
CA GLN A 115 1.88 -14.44 -3.23
C GLN A 115 1.54 -13.52 -4.41
N PHE A 116 1.62 -12.21 -4.24
CA PHE A 116 1.43 -11.25 -5.33
C PHE A 116 2.47 -11.49 -6.44
N GLU A 117 2.02 -11.66 -7.68
CA GLU A 117 2.88 -11.79 -8.85
C GLU A 117 3.02 -10.42 -9.55
N PRO A 118 4.18 -9.76 -9.47
CA PRO A 118 4.38 -8.47 -10.11
C PRO A 118 4.30 -8.56 -11.63
N ALA A 119 3.59 -7.64 -12.28
CA ALA A 119 3.48 -7.63 -13.74
C ALA A 119 4.71 -7.01 -14.44
N ASN A 120 5.52 -6.25 -13.70
CA ASN A 120 6.69 -5.54 -14.23
C ASN A 120 7.77 -5.34 -13.15
N GLU A 121 8.96 -4.91 -13.56
CA GLU A 121 10.11 -4.70 -12.67
C GLU A 121 9.82 -3.67 -11.57
N LYS A 122 9.08 -2.61 -11.89
CA LYS A 122 8.70 -1.56 -10.93
C LYS A 122 7.83 -2.14 -9.80
N GLN A 123 6.82 -2.94 -10.12
CA GLN A 123 6.00 -3.63 -9.13
C GLN A 123 6.81 -4.66 -8.33
N ASN A 124 7.79 -5.31 -8.96
CA ASN A 124 8.66 -6.26 -8.26
C ASN A 124 9.56 -5.57 -7.22
N LEU A 125 10.14 -4.42 -7.58
CA LEU A 125 10.88 -3.57 -6.65
C LEU A 125 9.98 -3.09 -5.50
N LEU A 126 8.80 -2.56 -5.84
CA LEU A 126 7.84 -2.07 -4.85
C LEU A 126 7.38 -3.17 -3.88
N LYS A 127 7.09 -4.38 -4.40
CA LYS A 127 6.83 -5.57 -3.58
C LYS A 127 7.99 -5.87 -2.64
N GLY A 128 9.23 -5.79 -3.10
CA GLY A 128 10.42 -6.01 -2.28
C GLY A 128 10.52 -5.05 -1.09
N ILE A 129 10.23 -3.76 -1.32
CA ILE A 129 10.23 -2.73 -0.27
C ILE A 129 9.09 -2.99 0.74
N VAL A 130 7.90 -3.35 0.26
CA VAL A 130 6.76 -3.72 1.14
C VAL A 130 7.11 -4.93 2.00
N LEU A 131 7.72 -5.97 1.42
CA LEU A 131 8.13 -7.16 2.17
C LEU A 131 9.20 -6.85 3.21
N LEU A 132 10.14 -5.95 2.91
CA LEU A 132 11.11 -5.46 3.87
C LEU A 132 10.41 -4.73 5.04
N GLY A 133 9.50 -3.82 4.73
CA GLY A 133 8.75 -3.10 5.75
C GLY A 133 7.90 -4.01 6.64
N LEU A 134 7.19 -4.97 6.03
CA LEU A 134 6.38 -5.95 6.77
C LEU A 134 7.22 -6.88 7.64
N SER A 135 8.44 -7.25 7.21
CA SER A 135 9.33 -8.07 8.03
C SER A 135 9.82 -7.30 9.25
N ILE A 136 10.13 -6.01 9.10
CA ILE A 136 10.45 -5.12 10.23
C ILE A 136 9.25 -5.03 11.19
N ALA A 137 8.07 -4.69 10.68
CA ALA A 137 6.85 -4.57 11.47
C ALA A 137 6.48 -5.87 12.20
N ALA A 138 6.74 -7.02 11.60
CA ALA A 138 6.49 -8.33 12.21
C ALA A 138 7.40 -8.65 13.43
N ASN A 139 8.49 -7.90 13.61
CA ASN A 139 9.39 -8.03 14.76
C ASN A 139 9.00 -7.10 15.93
N ILE A 140 8.08 -6.15 15.73
CA ILE A 140 7.61 -5.26 16.81
C ILE A 140 6.76 -6.07 17.78
N THR A 141 7.12 -6.02 19.06
CA THR A 141 6.42 -6.70 20.15
C THR A 141 5.53 -5.74 20.94
N ALA A 142 4.62 -6.29 21.74
CA ALA A 142 3.83 -5.50 22.68
C ALA A 142 4.70 -4.76 23.72
N GLU A 143 5.88 -5.30 24.06
CA GLU A 143 6.83 -4.63 24.95
C GLU A 143 7.45 -3.39 24.28
N ASP A 144 7.79 -3.48 23.00
CA ASP A 144 8.32 -2.34 22.24
C ASP A 144 7.29 -1.20 22.18
N ILE A 145 6.03 -1.55 21.90
CA ILE A 145 4.91 -0.58 21.90
C ILE A 145 4.73 0.03 23.29
N ALA A 146 4.77 -0.78 24.35
CA ALA A 146 4.59 -0.31 25.71
C ALA A 146 5.72 0.62 26.20
N LYS A 147 6.94 0.49 25.66
CA LYS A 147 8.06 1.40 25.97
C LYS A 147 7.86 2.79 25.38
N ASN A 148 7.14 2.90 24.26
CA ASN A 148 6.90 4.17 23.57
C ASN A 148 8.20 4.93 23.21
N GLU A 149 9.19 4.19 22.70
CA GLU A 149 10.50 4.68 22.28
C GLU A 149 10.74 4.36 20.79
N ASP A 150 11.76 5.00 20.19
CA ASP A 150 12.19 4.68 18.83
C ASP A 150 12.49 3.19 18.68
N PHE A 151 11.74 2.54 17.78
CA PHE A 151 11.98 1.14 17.45
C PHE A 151 13.32 0.98 16.73
N LYS A 152 14.12 0.01 17.16
CA LYS A 152 15.43 -0.27 16.58
C LYS A 152 15.40 -1.58 15.82
N HIS A 153 15.65 -1.52 14.52
CA HIS A 153 15.81 -2.69 13.66
C HIS A 153 17.00 -2.49 12.70
N PRO A 154 17.84 -3.52 12.47
CA PRO A 154 19.03 -3.38 11.62
C PRO A 154 18.75 -2.87 10.20
N ASP A 155 17.57 -3.22 9.66
CA ASP A 155 17.15 -2.81 8.31
C ASP A 155 16.28 -1.55 8.26
N LEU A 156 16.05 -0.86 9.38
CA LEU A 156 15.11 0.28 9.41
C LEU A 156 15.59 1.45 8.53
N ASP A 157 16.86 1.81 8.64
CA ASP A 157 17.45 2.88 7.82
C ASP A 157 17.35 2.54 6.32
N ARG A 158 17.61 1.27 5.97
CA ARG A 158 17.47 0.78 4.60
C ARG A 158 16.03 0.94 4.13
N PHE A 159 15.05 0.56 4.94
CA PHE A 159 13.64 0.71 4.60
C PHE A 159 13.29 2.17 4.29
N TYR A 160 13.66 3.12 5.15
CA TYR A 160 13.38 4.54 4.93
C TYR A 160 14.11 5.13 3.70
N MET A 161 15.33 4.67 3.40
CA MET A 161 16.02 5.07 2.17
C MET A 161 15.26 4.65 0.91
N GLU A 162 14.71 3.43 0.89
CA GLU A 162 13.97 2.89 -0.25
C GLU A 162 12.62 3.62 -0.46
N LEU A 163 12.01 4.19 0.59
CA LEU A 163 10.79 5.00 0.44
C LEU A 163 11.00 6.23 -0.46
N GLN A 164 12.20 6.80 -0.51
CA GLN A 164 12.50 7.92 -1.42
C GLN A 164 12.38 7.51 -2.90
N TRP A 165 12.72 6.27 -3.23
CA TRP A 165 12.55 5.76 -4.58
C TRP A 165 11.07 5.69 -4.95
N VAL A 166 10.20 5.27 -4.03
CA VAL A 166 8.75 5.14 -4.25
C VAL A 166 8.14 6.49 -4.64
N SER A 167 8.44 7.56 -3.89
CA SER A 167 7.98 8.91 -4.23
C SER A 167 8.41 9.32 -5.64
N LYS A 168 9.68 9.14 -5.98
CA LYS A 168 10.26 9.55 -7.27
C LYS A 168 9.81 8.72 -8.47
N ALA A 169 9.58 7.41 -8.28
CA ALA A 169 9.33 6.46 -9.37
C ALA A 169 7.83 6.14 -9.58
N ILE A 170 6.99 6.39 -8.58
CA ILE A 170 5.55 6.08 -8.59
C ILE A 170 4.72 7.35 -8.52
N ILE A 171 4.86 8.12 -7.44
CA ILE A 171 3.96 9.23 -7.11
C ILE A 171 4.20 10.45 -8.01
N GLN A 172 5.45 10.92 -8.12
CA GLN A 172 5.76 12.09 -8.96
C GLN A 172 5.43 11.87 -10.45
N PRO A 173 5.73 10.70 -11.06
CA PRO A 173 5.32 10.43 -12.44
C PRO A 173 3.81 10.45 -12.65
N TYR A 174 3.01 10.00 -11.68
CA TYR A 174 1.55 10.10 -11.75
C TYR A 174 1.09 11.55 -11.92
N TYR A 175 1.57 12.47 -11.08
CA TYR A 175 1.23 13.89 -11.20
C TYR A 175 1.73 14.51 -12.51
N LYS A 176 2.95 14.18 -12.95
CA LYS A 176 3.50 14.66 -14.23
C LYS A 176 2.62 14.23 -15.41
N ALA A 177 2.17 12.98 -15.43
CA ALA A 177 1.29 12.48 -16.48
C ALA A 177 -0.06 13.24 -16.50
N LYS A 178 -0.64 13.52 -15.33
CA LYS A 178 -1.91 14.26 -15.20
C LYS A 178 -1.81 15.72 -15.62
N LEU A 179 -0.69 16.37 -15.30
CA LEU A 179 -0.44 17.74 -15.76
C LEU A 179 -0.32 17.78 -17.30
N ASN A 180 0.45 16.86 -17.89
CA ASN A 180 0.65 16.83 -19.33
C ASN A 180 -0.63 16.46 -20.12
N SER A 181 -1.51 15.62 -19.56
CA SER A 181 -2.80 15.29 -20.19
C SER A 181 -3.80 16.45 -20.18
N ASN A 182 -3.62 17.46 -19.32
CA ASN A 182 -4.48 18.64 -19.27
C ASN A 182 -4.09 19.74 -20.27
N TYR A 183 -2.98 19.56 -20.99
CA TYR A 183 -2.47 20.49 -22.01
C TYR A 183 -2.40 19.87 -23.42
N ALA A 184 -2.99 18.69 -23.61
CA ALA A 184 -3.12 18.00 -24.89
C ALA A 184 -4.58 17.96 -25.33
#